data_AF-A0A354BLG3-F1
#
_entry.id   AF-A0A354BLG3-F1
#
_cell.length_a   1.000
_cell.length_b   1.000
_cell.length_c   1.000
_cell.angle_alpha   90.00
_cell.angle_beta   90.00
_cell.angle_gamma   90.00
#
_symmetry.space_group_name_H-M   'P 1'
#
loop_
_entity.id
_entity.type
_entity.pdbx_description
1 polymer ?
#
loop_
_entity_poly.entity_id
_entity_poly.type
_entity_poly.pdbx_seq_one_letter_code
_entity_poly.pdbx_strand_id
1 'polypeptide(L)'
;MFKLLITIFLISAGVFVYSYFRELNPGTVVIHTSPGVEFDLSPVTLVLISMAGGAVLATFVVGLQQTAHLILNWRSQRLVRRKEKVDTLHRDGTHAFMSKRTSEAITLLEKALTIDPTRVDSLLWLGN
;
A
#
# COMPACT_ATOMS: atom_id res chain seq x y z
N MET A 1 11.14 1.40 32.06
CA MET A 1 11.99 0.33 32.63
C MET A 1 11.59 -1.07 32.16
N PHE A 2 10.31 -1.47 32.27
CA PHE A 2 9.84 -2.80 31.84
C PHE A 2 10.17 -3.16 30.38
N LYS A 3 9.95 -2.26 29.40
CA LYS A 3 10.31 -2.48 27.99
C LYS A 3 11.79 -2.80 27.80
N LEU A 4 12.66 -2.08 28.51
CA LEU A 4 14.11 -2.25 28.42
C LEU A 4 14.53 -3.60 29.04
N LEU A 5 13.96 -3.96 30.20
CA LEU A 5 14.19 -5.27 30.82
C LEU A 5 13.75 -6.42 29.91
N ILE A 6 12.59 -6.30 29.26
CA ILE A 6 12.12 -7.29 28.29
C ILE A 6 13.07 -7.40 27.10
N THR A 7 13.52 -6.28 26.52
CA THR A 7 14.43 -6.34 25.37
C THR A 7 15.76 -7.00 25.72
N ILE A 8 16.31 -6.70 26.90
CA ILE A 8 17.53 -7.35 27.37
C ILE A 8 17.31 -8.85 27.58
N PHE A 9 16.20 -9.22 28.21
CA PHE A 9 15.84 -10.63 28.43
C PHE A 9 15.68 -11.40 27.12
N LEU A 10 15.05 -10.82 26.10
CA LEU A 10 14.89 -11.45 24.80
C LEU A 10 16.23 -11.62 24.08
N ILE A 11 17.11 -10.62 24.13
CA ILE A 11 18.45 -10.70 23.53
C ILE A 11 19.27 -11.78 24.24
N SER A 12 19.27 -11.80 25.59
CA SER A 12 20.03 -12.80 26.34
C SER A 12 19.50 -14.21 26.11
N ALA A 13 18.17 -14.41 26.11
CA ALA A 13 17.54 -15.68 25.78
C ALA A 13 17.90 -16.13 24.35
N GLY A 14 17.88 -15.22 23.37
CA GLY A 14 18.28 -15.52 22.00
C GLY A 14 19.73 -15.97 21.88
N VAL A 15 20.66 -15.27 22.55
CA VAL A 15 22.09 -15.65 22.57
C VAL A 15 22.28 -17.00 23.26
N PHE A 16 21.58 -17.26 24.36
CA PHE A 16 21.63 -18.54 25.06
C PHE A 16 21.17 -19.70 24.18
N VAL A 17 20.01 -19.56 23.54
CA VAL A 17 19.46 -20.55 22.61
C VAL A 17 20.42 -20.78 21.44
N TYR A 18 20.92 -19.70 20.82
CA TYR A 18 21.89 -19.80 19.73
C TYR A 18 23.15 -20.60 20.14
N SER A 19 23.70 -20.29 21.31
CA SER A 19 24.91 -20.95 21.82
C SER A 19 24.66 -22.43 22.09
N TYR A 20 23.52 -22.76 22.70
CA TYR A 20 23.10 -24.14 22.99
C TYR A 20 22.97 -24.97 21.70
N PHE A 21 22.28 -24.45 20.69
CA PHE A 21 22.11 -25.15 19.42
C PHE A 21 23.42 -25.31 18.65
N ARG A 22 24.33 -24.34 18.74
CA ARG A 22 25.66 -24.43 18.14
C ARG A 22 26.49 -25.54 18.79
N GLU A 23 26.39 -25.70 20.10
CA GLU A 23 27.09 -26.76 20.84
C GLU A 23 26.57 -28.16 20.47
N LEU A 24 25.25 -28.30 20.30
CA LEU A 24 24.63 -29.54 19.84
C LEU A 24 24.98 -29.90 18.38
N ASN A 25 25.36 -28.91 17.57
CA ASN A 25 25.66 -29.08 16.15
C ASN A 25 27.08 -28.56 15.84
N PRO A 26 28.13 -29.30 16.27
CA PRO A 26 29.52 -28.87 16.12
C PRO A 26 30.03 -28.92 14.66
N GLY A 27 29.21 -29.42 13.72
CA GLY A 27 29.54 -29.43 12.31
C GLY A 27 29.73 -28.02 11.74
N THR A 28 30.56 -27.93 10.71
CA THR A 28 30.78 -26.71 9.94
C THR A 28 30.32 -26.90 8.50
N VAL A 29 29.82 -25.81 7.91
CA VAL A 29 29.45 -25.70 6.51
C VAL A 29 30.41 -24.71 5.87
N VAL A 30 31.18 -25.17 4.89
CA VAL A 30 32.11 -24.34 4.13
C VAL A 30 31.34 -23.72 2.96
N ILE A 31 31.33 -22.40 2.86
CA ILE A 31 30.74 -21.68 1.73
C ILE A 31 31.87 -21.13 0.86
N HIS A 32 31.98 -21.63 -0.36
CA HIS A 32 32.90 -21.11 -1.37
C HIS A 32 32.22 -19.98 -2.15
N THR A 33 32.72 -18.75 -2.00
CA THR A 33 32.17 -17.58 -2.71
C THR A 33 32.98 -17.20 -3.95
N SER A 34 34.26 -17.51 -3.96
CA SER A 34 35.16 -17.31 -5.10
C SER A 34 36.36 -18.28 -5.02
N PRO A 35 37.19 -18.42 -6.07
CA PRO A 35 38.37 -19.28 -6.06
C PRO A 35 39.42 -18.72 -5.08
N GLY A 36 39.30 -19.10 -3.81
CA GLY A 36 40.20 -18.67 -2.71
C GLY A 36 39.50 -17.96 -1.54
N VAL A 37 38.18 -17.77 -1.57
CA VAL A 37 37.42 -17.22 -0.42
C VAL A 37 36.43 -18.26 0.07
N GLU A 38 36.76 -18.83 1.23
CA GLU A 38 35.99 -19.84 1.94
C GLU A 38 35.55 -19.31 3.29
N PHE A 39 34.27 -19.51 3.62
CA PHE A 39 33.70 -19.14 4.91
C PHE A 39 33.21 -20.38 5.64
N ASP A 40 33.80 -20.64 6.80
CA ASP A 40 33.35 -21.69 7.70
C ASP A 40 32.26 -21.15 8.62
N LEU A 41 31.04 -21.62 8.38
CA LEU A 41 29.87 -21.23 9.16
C LEU A 41 29.27 -22.43 9.89
N SER A 42 28.63 -22.16 11.03
CA SER A 42 27.82 -23.19 11.67
C SER A 42 26.51 -23.38 10.88
N PRO A 43 25.97 -24.60 10.79
CA PRO A 43 24.62 -24.83 10.27
C PRO A 43 23.57 -23.90 10.90
N VAL A 44 23.71 -23.63 12.20
CA VAL A 44 22.80 -22.75 12.95
C VAL A 44 22.84 -21.32 12.41
N THR A 45 24.04 -20.79 12.14
CA THR A 45 24.18 -19.44 11.56
C THR A 45 23.58 -19.35 10.16
N LEU A 46 23.72 -20.41 9.36
CA LEU A 46 23.17 -20.46 8.02
C LEU A 46 21.63 -20.43 8.04
N VAL A 47 21.02 -21.23 8.92
CA VAL A 47 19.56 -21.27 9.11
C VAL A 47 19.04 -19.91 9.55
N LEU A 48 19.70 -19.26 10.52
CA LEU A 48 19.29 -17.94 11.00
C LEU A 48 19.37 -16.88 9.89
N ILE A 49 20.43 -16.87 9.09
CA ILE A 49 20.57 -15.94 7.95
C ILE A 49 19.49 -16.22 6.90
N SER A 50 19.22 -17.49 6.59
CA SER A 50 18.17 -17.87 5.64
C SER A 50 16.79 -17.44 6.12
N MET A 51 16.47 -17.66 7.39
CA MET A 51 15.21 -17.24 8.00
C MET A 51 15.06 -15.71 7.99
N ALA A 52 16.13 -14.98 8.36
CA ALA A 52 16.14 -13.52 8.31
C ALA A 52 15.95 -13.01 6.88
N GLY A 53 16.66 -13.60 5.90
CA GLY A 53 16.51 -13.27 4.48
C GLY A 53 15.08 -13.52 3.98
N GLY A 54 14.48 -14.66 4.34
CA GLY A 54 13.09 -14.97 4.03
C GLY A 54 12.11 -13.96 4.62
N ALA A 55 12.29 -13.55 5.87
CA ALA A 55 11.46 -12.53 6.51
C ALA A 55 11.57 -11.16 5.82
N VAL A 56 12.79 -10.75 5.43
CA VAL A 56 13.03 -9.51 4.67
C VAL A 56 12.33 -9.57 3.31
N LEU A 57 12.47 -10.67 2.57
CA LEU A 57 11.82 -10.85 1.28
C LEU A 57 10.30 -10.84 1.39
N ALA A 58 9.73 -11.55 2.38
CA ALA A 58 8.30 -11.56 2.60
C ALA A 58 7.77 -10.15 2.92
N THR A 59 8.47 -9.41 3.78
CA THR A 59 8.12 -8.03 4.13
C THR A 59 8.18 -7.12 2.90
N PHE A 60 9.20 -7.30 2.06
CA PHE A 60 9.36 -6.56 0.81
C PHE A 60 8.21 -6.83 -0.17
N VAL A 61 7.86 -8.10 -0.39
CA VAL A 61 6.73 -8.48 -1.26
C VAL A 61 5.41 -7.90 -0.76
N VAL A 62 5.14 -7.99 0.54
CA VAL A 62 3.92 -7.42 1.14
C VAL A 62 3.91 -5.89 0.98
N GLY A 63 5.05 -5.22 1.17
CA GLY A 63 5.18 -3.78 0.96
C GLY A 63 4.89 -3.36 -0.49
N LEU A 64 5.38 -4.13 -1.47
CA LEU A 64 5.06 -3.91 -2.88
C LEU A 64 3.58 -4.10 -3.18
N GLN A 65 2.95 -5.14 -2.63
CA GLN A 65 1.51 -5.37 -2.81
C GLN A 65 0.68 -4.22 -2.24
N GLN A 66 1.00 -3.77 -1.02
CA GLN A 66 0.28 -2.67 -0.37
C GLN A 66 0.40 -1.36 -1.15
N THR A 67 1.61 -1.02 -1.62
CA THR A 67 1.83 0.19 -2.43
C THR A 67 1.10 0.13 -3.77
N ALA A 68 1.12 -1.03 -4.44
CA ALA A 68 0.37 -1.24 -5.68
C ALA A 68 -1.14 -1.06 -5.47
N HIS A 69 -1.71 -1.64 -4.41
CA HIS A 69 -3.13 -1.48 -4.09
C HIS A 69 -3.51 -0.03 -3.79
N LEU A 70 -2.65 0.71 -3.07
CA LEU A 70 -2.88 2.13 -2.79
C LEU A 70 -2.89 2.96 -4.07
N ILE A 71 -1.94 2.72 -4.99
CA ILE A 71 -1.85 3.43 -6.27
C ILE A 71 -3.09 3.15 -7.14
N LEU A 72 -3.48 1.88 -7.27
CA LEU A 72 -4.65 1.48 -8.06
C LEU A 72 -5.94 2.08 -7.49
N ASN A 73 -6.12 2.02 -6.17
CA ASN A 73 -7.30 2.57 -5.50
C ASN A 73 -7.33 4.10 -5.54
N TRP A 74 -6.19 4.78 -5.56
CA TRP A 74 -6.16 6.23 -5.66
C TRP A 74 -6.65 6.72 -7.03
N ARG A 75 -6.28 6.03 -8.11
CA ARG A 75 -6.77 6.35 -9.45
C ARG A 75 -8.28 6.11 -9.56
N SER A 76 -8.78 4.99 -9.02
CA SER A 76 -10.22 4.70 -9.02
C SER A 76 -11.00 5.70 -8.17
N GLN A 77 -10.52 6.04 -6.97
CA GLN A 77 -11.15 7.04 -6.10
C GLN A 77 -11.17 8.43 -6.75
N ARG A 78 -10.11 8.84 -7.47
CA ARG A 78 -10.11 10.10 -8.23
C ARG A 78 -11.20 10.13 -9.30
N LEU A 79 -11.40 9.02 -10.00
CA LEU A 79 -12.46 8.91 -11.02
C LEU A 79 -13.86 8.92 -10.38
N VAL A 80 -14.06 8.18 -9.29
CA VAL A 80 -15.33 8.16 -8.55
C VAL A 80 -15.67 9.55 -8.01
N ARG A 81 -14.72 10.26 -7.39
CA ARG A 81 -14.93 11.63 -6.88
C ARG A 81 -15.25 12.63 -7.99
N ARG A 82 -14.67 12.47 -9.18
CA ARG A 82 -15.01 13.31 -10.35
C ARG A 82 -16.44 13.06 -10.79
N LYS A 83 -16.84 11.78 -10.89
CA LYS A 83 -18.20 11.40 -11.28
C LYS A 83 -19.24 11.89 -10.26
N GLU A 84 -18.99 11.68 -8.97
CA GLU A 84 -19.87 12.14 -7.89
C GLU A 84 -20.03 13.67 -7.90
N LYS A 85 -18.94 14.43 -8.09
CA LYS A 85 -19.02 15.90 -8.19
C LYS A 85 -19.85 16.37 -9.39
N VAL A 86 -19.79 15.65 -10.50
CA VAL A 86 -20.59 15.93 -11.70
C VAL A 86 -22.07 15.58 -11.45
N ASP A 87 -22.35 14.47 -10.78
CA ASP A 87 -23.71 14.07 -10.39
C ASP A 87 -24.35 15.06 -9.40
N THR A 88 -23.59 15.55 -8.41
CA THR A 88 -24.10 16.56 -7.48
C THR A 88 -24.44 17.86 -8.19
N LEU A 89 -23.57 18.34 -9.10
CA LEU A 89 -23.82 19.57 -9.86
C LEU A 89 -25.03 19.45 -10.77
N HIS A 90 -25.20 18.29 -11.43
CA HIS A 90 -26.36 18.04 -12.28
C HIS A 90 -27.65 18.02 -11.46
N ARG A 91 -27.66 17.34 -10.31
CA ARG A 91 -28.83 17.30 -9.41
C ARG A 91 -29.21 18.69 -8.91
N ASP A 92 -28.23 19.50 -8.50
CA ASP A 92 -28.48 20.86 -8.04
C ASP A 92 -28.99 21.76 -9.18
N GLY A 93 -28.44 21.60 -10.40
CA GLY A 93 -28.92 22.29 -11.60
C GLY A 93 -30.36 21.95 -11.95
N THR A 94 -30.74 20.66 -11.92
CA THR A 94 -32.13 20.24 -12.14
C THR A 94 -33.08 20.77 -11.06
N HIS A 95 -32.65 20.81 -9.80
CA HIS A 95 -33.43 21.42 -8.71
C HIS A 95 -33.61 22.94 -8.88
N ALA A 96 -32.57 23.66 -9.32
CA ALA A 96 -32.63 25.08 -9.62
C ALA A 96 -33.59 25.36 -10.79
N PHE A 97 -33.57 24.50 -11.81
CA PHE A 97 -34.49 24.60 -12.95
C PHE A 97 -35.95 24.40 -12.50
N MET A 98 -36.22 23.34 -11.73
CA MET A 98 -37.55 23.04 -11.19
C MET A 98 -38.08 24.15 -10.26
N SER A 99 -37.20 24.88 -9.59
CA SER A 99 -37.55 26.03 -8.74
C SER A 99 -37.62 27.36 -9.49
N LYS A 100 -37.65 27.33 -10.83
CA LYS A 100 -37.71 28.49 -11.74
C LYS A 100 -36.52 29.45 -11.66
N ARG A 101 -35.39 29.02 -11.10
CA ARG A 101 -34.12 29.77 -11.07
C ARG A 101 -33.27 29.37 -12.27
N THR A 102 -33.73 29.74 -13.45
CA THR A 102 -33.14 29.31 -14.73
C THR A 102 -31.70 29.78 -14.91
N SER A 103 -31.36 31.00 -14.46
CA SER A 103 -29.99 31.51 -14.50
C SER A 103 -29.04 30.68 -13.63
N GLU A 104 -29.44 30.33 -12.41
CA GLU A 104 -28.65 29.48 -11.52
C GLU A 104 -28.48 28.06 -12.10
N ALA A 105 -29.55 27.49 -12.67
CA ALA A 105 -29.54 26.16 -13.29
C ALA A 105 -28.55 26.08 -14.45
N ILE A 106 -28.54 27.08 -15.34
CA ILE A 106 -27.61 27.16 -16.48
C ILE A 106 -26.16 27.17 -15.99
N THR A 107 -25.83 28.02 -15.01
CA THR A 107 -24.45 28.09 -14.49
C THR A 107 -23.99 26.79 -13.82
N LEU A 108 -24.90 26.05 -13.19
CA LEU A 108 -24.59 24.76 -12.57
C LEU A 108 -24.40 23.65 -13.61
N LEU A 109 -25.23 23.62 -14.66
CA LEU A 109 -25.13 22.66 -15.75
C LEU A 109 -23.90 22.92 -16.64
N GLU A 110 -23.57 24.17 -16.92
CA GLU A 110 -22.31 24.53 -17.61
C GLU A 110 -21.09 24.10 -16.82
N LYS A 111 -21.06 24.34 -15.50
CA LYS A 111 -19.97 23.85 -14.65
C LYS A 111 -19.89 22.31 -14.66
N ALA A 112 -21.01 21.59 -14.75
CA ALA A 112 -20.99 20.13 -14.88
C ALA A 112 -20.34 19.70 -16.21
N LEU A 113 -20.67 20.39 -17.31
CA LEU A 113 -20.12 20.16 -18.65
C LEU A 113 -18.63 20.50 -18.78
N THR A 114 -18.12 21.46 -18.01
CA THR A 114 -16.66 21.70 -17.95
C THR A 114 -15.88 20.54 -17.35
N ILE A 115 -16.52 19.70 -16.54
CA ILE A 115 -15.90 18.55 -15.85
C ILE A 115 -16.14 17.25 -16.63
N ASP A 116 -17.33 17.08 -17.22
CA ASP A 116 -17.67 16.00 -18.15
C ASP A 116 -18.36 16.56 -19.41
N PRO A 117 -17.61 16.84 -20.49
CA PRO A 117 -18.14 17.48 -21.69
C PRO A 117 -19.05 16.56 -22.52
N THR A 118 -19.12 15.26 -22.21
CA THR A 118 -19.88 14.28 -22.99
C THR A 118 -21.21 13.87 -22.35
N ARG A 119 -21.59 14.50 -21.22
CA ARG A 119 -22.81 14.12 -20.50
C ARG A 119 -24.07 14.58 -21.23
N VAL A 120 -24.72 13.64 -21.90
CA VAL A 120 -25.95 13.83 -22.70
C VAL A 120 -27.09 14.45 -21.87
N ASP A 121 -27.26 14.04 -20.61
CA ASP A 121 -28.33 14.54 -19.75
C ASP A 121 -28.21 16.05 -19.46
N SER A 122 -27.00 16.54 -19.19
CA SER A 122 -26.77 17.98 -18.94
C SER A 122 -27.01 18.82 -20.20
N LEU A 123 -26.69 18.27 -21.38
CA LEU A 123 -26.95 18.92 -22.67
C LEU A 123 -28.46 18.98 -22.98
N LEU A 124 -29.20 17.92 -22.68
CA LEU A 124 -30.65 17.87 -22.86
C LEU A 124 -31.37 18.91 -22.01
N TRP A 125 -30.95 19.11 -20.76
CA TRP A 125 -31.52 20.13 -19.87
C TRP A 125 -31.15 21.58 -20.24
N LEU A 126 -30.00 21.80 -20.89
CA LEU A 126 -29.62 23.13 -21.39
C LEU A 126 -30.33 23.50 -22.70
N GLY A 127 -30.72 22.50 -23.50
CA GLY A 127 -31.45 22.71 -24.75
C GLY A 127 -32.95 22.91 -24.58
N ASN A 128 -33.50 22.65 -23.38
CA ASN A 128 -34.93 22.74 -23.03
C ASN A 128 -35.23 24.04 -22.28
#